data_AF-A0A1M6EI47-F1
#
_entry.id   AF-A0A1M6EI47-F1
#
_cell.length_a   1.000
_cell.length_b   1.000
_cell.length_c   1.000
_cell.angle_alpha   90.00
_cell.angle_beta   90.00
_cell.angle_gamma   90.00
#
_symmetry.space_group_name_H-M   'P 1'
#
loop_
_entity.id
_entity.type
_entity.pdbx_description
1 polymer ?
#
loop_
_entity_poly.entity_id
_entity_poly.type
_entity_poly.pdbx_seq_one_letter_code
_entity_poly.pdbx_strand_id
1 'polypeptide(L)'
;MNWSLLFTIAIALILLRVFWLHIKANSAKTESFQRLPAKDKMAVLKECLLNSPAELNLQNLKEFCDGQGLPFDADGYRPFIKKQLDLAKTMANYVECDALYVQACAYIDQLKPMEFAEAETAFKNGDQRTYVERSLEGISRLYSDKAIEEALTALTPAYPKANKLLESYRELAKACNESGAEDDALEKLRKQRDAWLEDLLSIDR
;
A
#
# COMPACT_ATOMS: atom_id res chain seq x y z
N MET A 1 44.29 2.01 -28.84
CA MET A 1 43.14 2.50 -28.04
C MET A 1 42.13 1.37 -27.98
N ASN A 2 41.89 0.78 -26.80
CA ASN A 2 41.05 -0.42 -26.70
C ASN A 2 39.57 -0.05 -26.86
N TRP A 3 39.05 -0.27 -28.07
CA TRP A 3 37.65 -0.06 -28.42
C TRP A 3 36.68 -0.85 -27.51
N SER A 4 37.13 -1.99 -26.96
CA SER A 4 36.39 -2.74 -25.94
C SER A 4 36.18 -1.94 -24.66
N LEU A 5 37.20 -1.21 -24.19
CA LEU A 5 37.12 -0.38 -22.98
C LEU A 5 36.13 0.78 -23.15
N LEU A 6 36.15 1.41 -24.33
CA LEU A 6 35.21 2.48 -24.69
C LEU A 6 33.77 1.96 -24.77
N PHE A 7 33.56 0.77 -25.31
CA PHE A 7 32.24 0.14 -25.38
C PHE A 7 31.70 -0.24 -23.99
N THR A 8 32.55 -0.79 -23.11
CA THR A 8 32.17 -1.10 -21.73
C THR A 8 31.82 0.16 -20.93
N ILE A 9 32.59 1.24 -21.10
CA ILE A 9 32.28 2.54 -20.46
C ILE A 9 30.95 3.10 -20.97
N ALA A 10 30.69 3.01 -22.28
CA ALA A 10 29.43 3.46 -22.87
C ALA A 10 28.21 2.69 -22.33
N ILE A 11 28.30 1.35 -22.26
CA ILE A 11 27.23 0.52 -21.67
C ILE A 11 27.04 0.83 -20.19
N ALA A 12 28.12 0.98 -19.43
CA ALA A 12 28.04 1.33 -18.00
C ALA A 12 27.32 2.67 -17.80
N LEU A 13 27.62 3.70 -18.61
CA LEU A 13 26.94 5.00 -18.54
C LEU A 13 25.46 4.92 -18.92
N ILE A 14 25.09 4.07 -19.88
CA ILE A 14 23.68 3.84 -20.24
C ILE A 14 22.94 3.16 -19.08
N LEU A 15 23.53 2.11 -18.50
CA LEU A 15 22.93 1.41 -17.36
C LEU A 15 22.81 2.31 -16.13
N LEU A 16 23.83 3.14 -15.86
CA LEU A 16 23.82 4.11 -14.76
C LEU A 16 22.74 5.18 -14.97
N ARG A 17 22.52 5.61 -16.22
CA ARG A 17 21.42 6.53 -16.58
C ARG A 17 20.06 5.88 -16.42
N VAL A 18 19.87 4.63 -16.86
CA VAL A 18 18.62 3.89 -16.68
C VAL A 18 18.33 3.66 -15.19
N PHE A 19 19.34 3.26 -14.42
CA PHE A 19 19.26 3.12 -12.97
C PHE A 19 18.91 4.44 -12.28
N TRP A 20 19.53 5.54 -12.69
CA TRP A 20 19.24 6.87 -12.15
C TRP A 20 17.83 7.36 -12.50
N LEU A 21 17.35 7.07 -13.72
CA LEU A 21 15.96 7.36 -14.11
C LEU A 21 14.96 6.51 -13.33
N HIS A 22 15.29 5.25 -13.03
CA HIS A 22 14.47 4.37 -12.20
C HIS A 22 14.42 4.85 -10.73
N ILE A 23 15.56 5.30 -10.19
CA ILE A 23 15.63 5.95 -8.87
C ILE A 23 14.82 7.25 -8.88
N LYS A 24 14.92 8.06 -9.93
CA LYS A 24 14.18 9.33 -10.04
C LYS A 24 12.67 9.11 -10.14
N ALA A 25 12.23 8.10 -10.90
CA ALA A 25 10.84 7.70 -11.01
C ALA A 25 10.28 7.21 -9.66
N ASN A 26 11.10 6.52 -8.87
CA ASN A 26 10.75 6.06 -7.53
C ASN A 26 11.05 7.07 -6.42
N SER A 27 11.56 8.27 -6.75
CA SER A 27 11.87 9.27 -5.73
C SER A 27 10.65 10.13 -5.46
N ALA A 28 10.34 10.29 -4.17
CA ALA A 28 9.41 11.28 -3.61
C ALA A 28 9.77 12.76 -3.93
N LYS A 29 10.64 13.00 -4.92
CA LYS A 29 11.19 14.31 -5.32
C LYS A 29 10.63 14.80 -6.66
N THR A 30 9.67 14.10 -7.25
CA THR A 30 8.94 14.61 -8.41
C THR A 30 7.99 15.74 -7.98
N GLU A 31 7.88 16.78 -8.80
CA GLU A 31 7.05 17.96 -8.48
C GLU A 31 5.57 17.61 -8.31
N SER A 32 5.08 16.62 -9.05
CA SER A 32 3.73 16.07 -8.89
C SER A 32 3.50 15.48 -7.52
N PHE A 33 4.43 14.67 -7.00
CA PHE A 33 4.34 14.09 -5.66
C PHE A 33 4.36 15.18 -4.58
N GLN A 34 5.22 16.20 -4.72
CA GLN A 34 5.31 17.28 -3.73
C GLN A 34 4.03 18.10 -3.58
N ARG A 35 3.21 18.19 -4.64
CA ARG A 35 1.92 18.90 -4.63
C ARG A 35 0.79 18.09 -4.02
N LEU A 36 0.97 16.79 -3.79
CA LEU A 36 -0.06 15.95 -3.18
C LEU A 36 -0.34 16.36 -1.72
N PRO A 37 -1.60 16.26 -1.28
CA PRO A 37 -1.96 16.25 0.14
C PRO A 37 -1.14 15.24 0.95
N ALA A 38 -0.91 15.51 2.24
CA ALA A 38 -0.11 14.64 3.10
C ALA A 38 -0.67 13.20 3.16
N LYS A 39 -1.98 13.06 3.22
CA LYS A 39 -2.66 11.76 3.24
C LYS A 39 -2.38 10.93 1.98
N ASP A 40 -2.40 11.57 0.81
CA ASP A 40 -2.14 10.91 -0.48
C ASP A 40 -0.66 10.54 -0.61
N LYS A 41 0.25 11.41 -0.12
CA LYS A 41 1.68 11.10 -0.05
C LYS A 41 1.95 9.87 0.80
N MET A 42 1.30 9.75 1.96
CA MET A 42 1.42 8.57 2.81
C MET A 42 0.99 7.30 2.05
N ALA A 43 -0.18 7.33 1.41
CA ALA A 43 -0.69 6.17 0.67
C ALA A 43 0.30 5.71 -0.42
N VAL A 44 0.81 6.66 -1.22
CA VAL A 44 1.82 6.38 -2.25
C VAL A 44 3.10 5.80 -1.65
N LEU A 45 3.59 6.35 -0.54
CA LEU A 45 4.82 5.87 0.09
C LEU A 45 4.66 4.47 0.70
N LYS A 46 3.50 4.17 1.31
CA LYS A 46 3.15 2.81 1.77
C LYS A 46 3.15 1.84 0.59
N GLU A 47 2.47 2.20 -0.50
CA GLU A 47 2.37 1.37 -1.71
C GLU A 47 3.75 1.14 -2.36
N CYS A 48 4.58 2.18 -2.49
CA CYS A 48 5.93 2.05 -3.02
C CYS A 48 6.79 1.10 -2.20
N LEU A 49 6.66 1.12 -0.87
CA LEU A 49 7.42 0.23 0.01
C LEU A 49 6.94 -1.22 -0.08
N LEU A 50 5.62 -1.46 -0.14
CA LEU A 50 5.05 -2.80 -0.28
C LEU A 50 5.36 -3.42 -1.66
N ASN A 51 5.19 -2.65 -2.74
CA ASN A 51 5.41 -3.11 -4.11
C ASN A 51 6.91 -3.23 -4.46
N SER A 52 7.76 -2.43 -3.83
CA SER A 52 9.20 -2.44 -4.05
C SER A 52 9.94 -2.30 -2.72
N PRO A 53 10.08 -3.39 -1.95
CA PRO A 53 10.75 -3.37 -0.65
C PRO A 53 12.24 -3.06 -0.81
N ALA A 54 12.61 -1.81 -0.54
CA ALA A 54 13.99 -1.32 -0.66
C ALA A 54 14.28 -0.25 0.40
N GLU A 55 15.53 -0.14 0.83
CA GLU A 55 15.95 0.83 1.85
C GLU A 55 15.60 2.27 1.46
N LEU A 56 15.66 2.60 0.16
CA LEU A 56 15.25 3.91 -0.33
C LEU A 56 13.76 4.20 -0.07
N ASN A 57 12.87 3.26 -0.36
CA ASN A 57 11.43 3.44 -0.16
C ASN A 57 11.09 3.47 1.34
N LEU A 58 11.80 2.68 2.14
CA LEU A 58 11.67 2.70 3.60
C LEU A 58 12.08 4.06 4.17
N GLN A 59 13.22 4.58 3.71
CA GLN A 59 13.73 5.88 4.14
C GLN A 59 12.80 7.02 3.70
N ASN A 60 12.25 6.97 2.48
CA ASN A 60 11.27 7.96 2.03
C ASN A 60 10.02 7.99 2.93
N LEU A 61 9.49 6.82 3.31
CA LEU A 61 8.36 6.74 4.24
C LEU A 61 8.73 7.25 5.63
N LYS A 62 9.91 6.87 6.13
CA LYS A 62 10.41 7.34 7.43
C LYS A 62 10.55 8.86 7.48
N GLU A 63 11.19 9.47 6.47
CA GLU A 63 11.38 10.92 6.39
C GLU A 63 10.04 11.66 6.33
N PHE A 64 9.07 11.12 5.58
CA PHE A 64 7.71 11.65 5.58
C PHE A 64 7.07 11.58 6.96
N CYS A 65 7.13 10.42 7.64
CA CYS A 65 6.57 10.24 8.97
C CYS A 65 7.21 11.17 10.00
N ASP A 66 8.54 11.28 10.02
CA ASP A 66 9.28 12.21 10.88
C ASP A 66 8.82 13.65 10.64
N GLY A 67 8.67 14.06 9.38
CA GLY A 67 8.22 15.40 9.00
C GLY A 67 6.74 15.69 9.32
N GLN A 68 5.91 14.67 9.49
CA GLN A 68 4.51 14.80 9.92
C GLN A 68 4.30 14.53 11.42
N GLY A 69 5.36 14.21 12.17
CA GLY A 69 5.25 13.83 13.59
C GLY A 69 4.52 12.51 13.82
N LEU A 70 4.57 11.60 12.84
CA LEU A 70 3.93 10.29 12.91
C LEU A 70 4.91 9.21 13.36
N PRO A 71 4.53 8.33 14.29
CA PRO A 71 5.39 7.24 14.72
C PRO A 71 5.48 6.18 13.61
N PHE A 72 6.70 5.91 13.15
CA PHE A 72 6.97 4.79 12.25
C PHE A 72 8.35 4.18 12.57
N ASP A 73 8.34 2.91 12.98
CA ASP A 73 9.56 2.16 13.29
C ASP A 73 10.13 1.55 12.00
N ALA A 74 11.01 2.30 11.35
CA ALA A 74 11.69 1.81 10.15
C ALA A 74 12.60 0.60 10.45
N ASP A 75 13.20 0.56 11.65
CA ASP A 75 14.13 -0.50 12.05
C ASP A 75 13.39 -1.84 12.18
N GLY A 76 12.17 -1.81 12.75
CA GLY A 76 11.28 -2.96 12.82
C GLY A 76 10.76 -3.43 11.45
N TYR A 77 10.74 -2.57 10.43
CA TYR A 77 10.37 -2.98 9.06
C TYR A 77 11.52 -3.60 8.25
N ARG A 78 12.79 -3.22 8.50
CA ARG A 78 13.95 -3.75 7.75
C ARG A 78 14.03 -5.28 7.63
N PRO A 79 13.63 -6.09 8.63
CA PRO A 79 13.57 -7.54 8.50
C PRO A 79 12.74 -8.04 7.31
N PHE A 80 11.65 -7.36 6.94
CA PHE A 80 10.84 -7.72 5.78
C PHE A 80 11.61 -7.52 4.47
N ILE A 81 12.34 -6.41 4.34
CA ILE A 81 13.20 -6.12 3.18
C ILE A 81 14.29 -7.18 3.05
N LYS A 82 14.96 -7.49 4.17
CA LYS A 82 16.03 -8.51 4.18
C LYS A 82 15.48 -9.88 3.77
N LYS A 83 14.35 -10.29 4.34
CA LYS A 83 13.72 -11.58 4.03
C LYS A 83 13.25 -11.63 2.58
N GLN A 84 12.70 -10.56 2.03
CA GLN A 84 12.33 -10.47 0.61
C GLN A 84 13.54 -10.68 -0.30
N LEU A 85 14.67 -10.05 0.01
CA LEU A 85 15.92 -10.22 -0.75
C LEU A 85 16.45 -11.66 -0.67
N ASP A 86 16.32 -12.30 0.48
CA ASP A 86 16.78 -13.68 0.66
C ASP A 86 15.86 -14.66 -0.09
N LEU A 87 14.54 -14.49 -0.05
CA LEU A 87 13.58 -15.26 -0.84
C LEU A 87 13.81 -15.12 -2.36
N ALA A 88 14.15 -13.91 -2.81
CA ALA A 88 14.48 -13.65 -4.22
C ALA A 88 15.75 -14.41 -4.67
N LYS A 89 16.72 -14.60 -3.78
CA LYS A 89 17.95 -15.37 -4.09
C LYS A 89 17.72 -16.87 -4.13
N THR A 90 16.84 -17.39 -3.27
CA THR A 90 16.60 -18.82 -3.12
C THR A 90 15.59 -19.38 -4.12
N MET A 91 15.04 -18.54 -5.01
CA MET A 91 13.89 -18.88 -5.86
C MET A 91 12.78 -19.51 -5.02
N ALA A 92 12.49 -18.90 -3.87
CA ALA A 92 11.45 -19.38 -2.97
C ALA A 92 10.10 -19.52 -3.70
N ASN A 93 9.27 -20.46 -3.23
CA ASN A 93 7.95 -20.65 -3.79
C ASN A 93 7.03 -19.45 -3.47
N TYR A 94 5.97 -19.32 -4.25
CA TYR A 94 5.01 -18.22 -4.12
C TYR A 94 4.36 -18.13 -2.73
N VAL A 95 4.24 -19.25 -2.00
CA VAL A 95 3.62 -19.31 -0.67
C VAL A 95 4.43 -18.53 0.37
N GLU A 96 5.76 -18.67 0.37
CA GLU A 96 6.61 -17.92 1.32
C GLU A 96 6.64 -16.42 1.02
N CYS A 97 6.60 -16.05 -0.26
CA CYS A 97 6.51 -14.65 -0.69
C CYS A 97 5.17 -14.03 -0.27
N ASP A 98 4.07 -14.75 -0.46
CA ASP A 98 2.73 -14.29 -0.06
C ASP A 98 2.61 -14.12 1.45
N ALA A 99 3.07 -15.12 2.23
CA ALA A 99 3.07 -15.04 3.69
C ALA A 99 3.94 -13.88 4.21
N LEU A 100 5.03 -13.54 3.52
CA LEU A 100 5.85 -12.37 3.85
C LEU A 100 5.12 -11.06 3.54
N TYR A 101 4.47 -10.99 2.38
CA TYR A 101 3.69 -9.83 1.96
C TYR A 101 2.55 -9.52 2.94
N VAL A 102 1.79 -10.54 3.36
CA VAL A 102 0.72 -10.40 4.37
C VAL A 102 1.26 -9.81 5.69
N GLN A 103 2.42 -10.28 6.16
CA GLN A 103 3.05 -9.74 7.37
C GLN A 103 3.51 -8.28 7.19
N ALA A 104 4.06 -7.96 6.02
CA ALA A 104 4.49 -6.61 5.69
C ALA A 104 3.30 -5.63 5.63
N CYS A 105 2.17 -6.04 5.04
CA CYS A 105 0.92 -5.27 5.03
C CYS A 105 0.42 -5.00 6.45
N ALA A 106 0.38 -6.02 7.30
CA ALA A 106 -0.03 -5.88 8.69
C ALA A 106 0.88 -4.94 9.49
N TYR A 107 2.18 -4.94 9.22
CA TYR A 107 3.11 -3.99 9.85
C TYR A 107 2.87 -2.57 9.35
N ILE A 108 2.71 -2.39 8.04
CA ILE A 108 2.51 -1.08 7.42
C ILE A 108 1.21 -0.42 7.87
N ASP A 109 0.16 -1.19 8.15
CA ASP A 109 -1.10 -0.66 8.67
C ASP A 109 -1.07 -0.27 10.16
N GLN A 110 0.03 -0.53 10.88
CA GLN A 110 0.26 0.14 12.18
C GLN A 110 0.39 1.65 11.99
N LEU A 111 0.91 2.09 10.84
CA LEU A 111 0.82 3.47 10.38
C LEU A 111 -0.56 3.70 9.76
N LYS A 112 -1.51 4.07 10.63
CA LYS A 112 -2.91 4.28 10.24
C LYS A 112 -3.05 5.40 9.18
N PRO A 113 -3.92 5.22 8.17
CA PRO A 113 -4.32 6.29 7.26
C PRO A 113 -4.77 7.55 8.02
N MET A 114 -4.34 8.72 7.53
CA MET A 114 -4.63 10.02 8.15
C MET A 114 -6.14 10.33 8.20
N GLU A 115 -6.91 9.75 7.28
CA GLU A 115 -8.36 9.87 7.20
C GLU A 115 -9.04 9.39 8.48
N PHE A 116 -8.49 8.42 9.21
CA PHE A 116 -9.08 7.97 10.47
C PHE A 116 -9.01 9.05 11.57
N ALA A 117 -7.96 9.89 11.57
CA ALA A 117 -7.88 11.02 12.51
C ALA A 117 -8.87 12.13 12.13
N GLU A 118 -9.08 12.35 10.83
CA GLU A 118 -10.11 13.26 10.32
C GLU A 118 -11.52 12.76 10.70
N ALA A 119 -11.77 11.45 10.55
CA ALA A 119 -13.01 10.80 10.94
C ALA A 119 -13.28 10.96 12.44
N GLU A 120 -12.29 10.68 13.28
CA GLU A 120 -12.43 10.83 14.74
C GLU A 120 -12.75 12.28 15.14
N THR A 121 -12.15 13.25 14.46
CA THR A 121 -12.44 14.68 14.66
C THR A 121 -13.88 15.01 14.26
N ALA A 122 -14.36 14.51 13.11
CA ALA A 122 -15.74 14.69 12.67
C ALA A 122 -16.75 14.07 13.64
N PHE A 123 -16.47 12.86 14.13
CA PHE A 123 -17.30 12.18 15.12
C PHE A 123 -17.44 13.01 16.41
N LYS A 124 -16.31 13.53 16.94
CA LYS A 124 -16.31 14.42 18.12
C LYS A 124 -17.10 15.70 17.92
N ASN A 125 -17.15 16.20 16.69
CA ASN A 125 -17.92 17.40 16.31
C ASN A 125 -19.39 17.09 16.00
N GLY A 126 -19.83 15.83 16.07
CA GLY A 126 -21.19 15.41 15.73
C GLY A 126 -21.49 15.37 14.23
N ASP A 127 -20.47 15.49 13.37
CA ASP A 127 -20.62 15.38 11.92
C ASP A 127 -20.55 13.91 11.50
N GLN A 128 -21.68 13.24 11.62
CA GLN A 128 -21.82 11.82 11.31
C GLN A 128 -21.51 11.51 9.85
N ARG A 129 -21.86 12.42 8.94
CA ARG A 129 -21.63 12.22 7.50
C ARG A 129 -20.13 12.18 7.24
N THR A 130 -19.40 13.23 7.61
CA THR A 130 -17.95 13.31 7.41
C THR A 130 -17.20 12.19 8.14
N TYR A 131 -17.68 11.78 9.32
CA TYR A 131 -17.15 10.60 10.01
C TYR A 131 -17.21 9.34 9.12
N VAL A 132 -18.35 9.07 8.49
CA VAL A 132 -18.52 7.92 7.58
C VAL A 132 -17.65 8.09 6.34
N GLU A 133 -17.69 9.25 5.66
CA GLU A 133 -16.93 9.46 4.41
C GLU A 133 -15.43 9.25 4.65
N ARG A 134 -14.88 9.81 5.72
CA ARG A 134 -13.46 9.67 6.07
C ARG A 134 -13.10 8.28 6.58
N SER A 135 -14.00 7.61 7.30
CA SER A 135 -13.75 6.22 7.72
C SER A 135 -13.65 5.29 6.50
N LEU A 136 -14.53 5.45 5.51
CA LEU A 136 -14.51 4.65 4.27
C LEU A 136 -13.26 4.96 3.43
N GLU A 137 -12.89 6.23 3.30
CA GLU A 137 -11.64 6.63 2.64
C GLU A 137 -10.42 6.03 3.34
N GLY A 138 -10.38 6.03 4.68
CA GLY A 138 -9.33 5.39 5.47
C GLY A 138 -9.27 3.88 5.26
N ILE A 139 -10.43 3.20 5.24
CA ILE A 139 -10.52 1.76 4.97
C ILE A 139 -9.93 1.42 3.59
N SER A 140 -10.18 2.24 2.57
CA SER A 140 -9.64 2.04 1.23
C SER A 140 -8.10 2.12 1.14
N ARG A 141 -7.43 2.61 2.19
CA ARG A 141 -5.96 2.80 2.28
C ARG A 141 -5.27 1.83 3.24
N LEU A 142 -6.02 0.84 3.72
CA LEU A 142 -5.49 -0.31 4.44
C LEU A 142 -5.09 -1.41 3.44
N TYR A 143 -4.12 -2.23 3.83
CA TYR A 143 -3.56 -3.32 3.02
C TYR A 143 -3.76 -4.69 3.66
N SER A 144 -3.96 -4.75 4.98
CA SER A 144 -4.15 -5.98 5.74
C SER A 144 -5.63 -6.32 5.83
N ASP A 145 -5.99 -7.56 5.45
CA ASP A 145 -7.35 -8.10 5.60
C ASP A 145 -7.91 -7.87 6.99
N LYS A 146 -7.09 -8.17 8.01
CA LYS A 146 -7.48 -8.00 9.41
C LYS A 146 -7.80 -6.54 9.73
N ALA A 147 -7.00 -5.60 9.27
CA ALA A 147 -7.23 -4.17 9.53
C ALA A 147 -8.50 -3.67 8.85
N ILE A 148 -8.75 -4.12 7.60
CA ILE A 148 -9.96 -3.81 6.84
C ILE A 148 -11.19 -4.35 7.56
N GLU A 149 -11.17 -5.63 7.96
CA GLU A 149 -12.29 -6.26 8.66
C GLU A 149 -12.58 -5.59 10.01
N GLU A 150 -11.56 -5.28 10.79
CA GLU A 150 -11.70 -4.59 12.08
C GLU A 150 -12.30 -3.19 11.90
N ALA A 151 -11.82 -2.43 10.91
CA ALA A 151 -12.30 -1.08 10.63
C ALA A 151 -13.76 -1.07 10.14
N LEU A 152 -14.15 -1.98 9.24
CA LEU A 152 -15.54 -2.15 8.79
C LEU A 152 -16.46 -2.58 9.94
N THR A 153 -15.99 -3.51 10.77
CA THR A 153 -16.73 -3.95 11.96
C THR A 153 -16.98 -2.77 12.90
N ALA A 154 -15.96 -1.97 13.18
CA ALA A 154 -16.07 -0.78 14.03
C ALA A 154 -17.00 0.30 13.45
N LEU A 155 -17.11 0.41 12.13
CA LEU A 155 -17.97 1.37 11.46
C LEU A 155 -19.46 0.94 11.42
N THR A 156 -19.74 -0.36 11.54
CA THR A 156 -21.10 -0.94 11.47
C THR A 156 -22.17 -0.24 12.32
N PRO A 157 -21.92 0.13 13.60
CA PRO A 157 -22.94 0.82 14.42
C PRO A 157 -23.35 2.19 13.87
N ALA A 158 -22.44 2.86 13.17
CA ALA A 158 -22.65 4.19 12.61
C ALA A 158 -23.12 4.17 11.15
N TYR A 159 -22.78 3.09 10.42
CA TYR A 159 -23.10 2.92 9.01
C TYR A 159 -23.41 1.44 8.71
N PRO A 160 -24.68 1.04 8.71
CA PRO A 160 -25.07 -0.37 8.54
C PRO A 160 -24.60 -1.02 7.23
N LYS A 161 -24.38 -0.25 6.15
CA LYS A 161 -23.80 -0.76 4.89
C LYS A 161 -22.40 -1.35 5.13
N ALA A 162 -21.65 -0.92 6.16
CA ALA A 162 -20.35 -1.49 6.49
C ALA A 162 -20.39 -3.02 6.73
N ASN A 163 -21.51 -3.56 7.23
CA ASN A 163 -21.65 -5.02 7.37
C ASN A 163 -21.73 -5.73 6.00
N LYS A 164 -22.42 -5.14 5.02
CA LYS A 164 -22.47 -5.68 3.65
C LYS A 164 -21.10 -5.57 2.96
N LEU A 165 -20.40 -4.47 3.20
CA LEU A 165 -19.04 -4.26 2.71
C LEU A 165 -18.06 -5.27 3.32
N LEU A 166 -18.24 -5.63 4.60
CA LEU A 166 -17.47 -6.67 5.27
C LEU A 166 -17.73 -8.07 4.70
N GLU A 167 -18.99 -8.42 4.47
CA GLU A 167 -19.38 -9.71 3.88
C GLU A 167 -18.81 -9.86 2.47
N SER A 168 -19.00 -8.85 1.61
CA SER A 168 -18.44 -8.83 0.25
C SER A 168 -16.91 -8.82 0.22
N TYR A 169 -16.26 -8.15 1.18
CA TYR A 169 -14.79 -8.21 1.32
C TYR A 169 -14.31 -9.64 1.60
N ARG A 170 -14.98 -10.36 2.51
CA ARG A 170 -14.64 -11.75 2.83
C ARG A 170 -14.85 -12.68 1.64
N GLU A 171 -15.88 -12.44 0.82
CA GLU A 171 -16.08 -13.16 -0.43
C GLU A 171 -14.94 -12.91 -1.42
N LEU A 172 -14.48 -11.66 -1.56
CA LEU A 172 -13.33 -11.30 -2.39
C LEU A 172 -12.05 -11.98 -1.89
N ALA A 173 -11.75 -11.91 -0.59
CA ALA A 173 -10.58 -12.54 0.01
C ALA A 173 -10.59 -14.07 -0.18
N LYS A 174 -11.77 -14.69 -0.04
CA LYS A 174 -11.96 -16.12 -0.33
C LYS A 174 -11.70 -16.42 -1.81
N ALA A 175 -12.26 -15.62 -2.72
CA ALA A 175 -12.05 -15.79 -4.15
C ALA A 175 -10.56 -15.67 -4.53
N CYS A 176 -9.82 -14.74 -3.94
CA CYS A 176 -8.38 -14.61 -4.13
C CYS A 176 -7.63 -15.89 -3.72
N ASN A 177 -7.99 -16.48 -2.57
CA ASN A 177 -7.34 -17.70 -2.07
C ASN A 177 -7.69 -18.96 -2.88
N GLU A 178 -8.87 -18.99 -3.50
CA GLU A 178 -9.37 -20.15 -4.26
C GLU A 178 -9.06 -20.08 -5.76
N SER A 179 -8.69 -18.91 -6.28
CA SER A 179 -8.45 -18.69 -7.71
C SER A 179 -7.06 -19.18 -8.15
N GLY A 180 -7.00 -19.77 -9.35
CA GLY A 180 -5.74 -20.08 -10.02
C GLY A 180 -5.04 -18.82 -10.56
N ALA A 181 -3.76 -18.96 -10.92
CA ALA A 181 -2.94 -17.88 -11.47
C ALA A 181 -3.15 -17.65 -12.99
N GLU A 182 -4.33 -18.01 -13.51
CA GLU A 182 -4.67 -17.84 -14.94
C GLU A 182 -5.13 -16.41 -15.21
N ASP A 183 -4.80 -15.86 -16.39
CA ASP A 183 -5.09 -14.46 -16.75
C ASP A 183 -6.59 -14.12 -16.61
N ASP A 184 -7.48 -15.02 -17.01
CA ASP A 184 -8.94 -14.85 -16.89
C ASP A 184 -9.40 -14.82 -15.43
N ALA A 185 -8.75 -15.58 -14.54
CA ALA A 185 -9.04 -15.58 -13.11
C ALA A 185 -8.55 -14.29 -12.46
N LEU A 186 -7.34 -13.82 -12.80
CA LEU A 186 -6.79 -12.56 -12.32
C LEU A 186 -7.64 -11.35 -12.77
N GLU A 187 -8.13 -11.37 -14.00
CA GLU A 187 -9.01 -10.31 -14.52
C GLU A 187 -10.37 -10.28 -13.80
N LYS A 188 -10.93 -11.45 -13.47
CA LYS A 188 -12.16 -11.54 -12.65
C LYS A 188 -11.94 -10.97 -11.24
N LEU A 189 -10.83 -11.33 -10.59
CA LEU A 189 -10.49 -10.82 -9.26
C LEU A 189 -10.30 -9.30 -9.27
N ARG A 190 -9.64 -8.76 -10.29
CA ARG A 190 -9.50 -7.30 -10.46
C ARG A 190 -10.87 -6.62 -10.56
N LYS A 191 -11.78 -7.14 -11.38
CA LYS A 191 -13.13 -6.59 -11.51
C LYS A 191 -13.93 -6.66 -10.21
N GLN A 192 -13.82 -7.77 -9.46
CA GLN A 192 -14.47 -7.90 -8.17
C GLN A 192 -13.92 -6.90 -7.15
N ARG A 193 -12.59 -6.74 -7.09
CA ARG A 193 -11.94 -5.73 -6.24
C ARG A 193 -12.38 -4.32 -6.61
N ASP A 194 -12.39 -3.99 -7.90
CA ASP A 194 -12.75 -2.64 -8.36
C ASP A 194 -14.22 -2.33 -8.06
N ALA A 195 -15.12 -3.29 -8.24
CA ALA A 195 -16.52 -3.16 -7.84
C ALA A 195 -16.68 -2.98 -6.33
N TRP A 196 -15.90 -3.71 -5.52
CA TRP A 196 -15.92 -3.54 -4.06
C TRP A 196 -15.40 -2.17 -3.64
N LEU A 197 -14.34 -1.67 -4.26
CA LEU A 197 -13.81 -0.32 -4.01
C LEU A 197 -14.81 0.78 -4.42
N GLU A 198 -15.49 0.60 -5.55
CA GLU A 198 -16.55 1.51 -5.99
C GLU A 198 -17.71 1.52 -5.00
N ASP A 199 -18.17 0.35 -4.52
CA ASP A 199 -19.23 0.26 -3.53
C ASP A 199 -18.81 0.86 -2.18
N LEU A 200 -17.56 0.63 -1.75
CA LEU A 200 -16.96 1.19 -0.53
C LEU A 200 -16.97 2.72 -0.55
N LEU A 201 -16.58 3.32 -1.69
CA LEU A 201 -16.49 4.78 -1.84
C LEU A 201 -17.82 5.42 -2.26
N SER A 202 -18.84 4.61 -2.56
CA SER A 202 -20.21 5.07 -2.78
C SER A 202 -20.97 5.16 -1.45
N ILE A 203 -21.38 6.38 -1.11
CA ILE A 203 -22.14 6.64 0.11
C ILE A 203 -23.63 6.64 -0.24
N ASP A 204 -24.35 5.69 0.33
CA ASP A 204 -25.80 5.65 0.24
C ASP A 204 -26.34 6.87 0.99
N ARG A 205 -27.06 7.75 0.29
CA ARG A 205 -27.65 8.97 0.86
C ARG A 205 -28.85 8.69 1.74
#